data_AF-A0A7X5TYZ4-F1
#
_entry.id   AF-A0A7X5TYZ4-F1
#
_cell.length_a   1.000
_cell.length_b   1.000
_cell.length_c   1.000
_cell.angle_alpha   90.00
_cell.angle_beta   90.00
_cell.angle_gamma   90.00
#
_symmetry.space_group_name_H-M   'P 1'
#
loop_
_entity.id
_entity.type
_entity.pdbx_description
1 polymer ?
#
loop_
_entity_poly.entity_id
_entity_poly.type
_entity_poly.pdbx_seq_one_letter_code
_entity_poly.pdbx_strand_id
1 'polypeptide(L)'
;MADIATLRRQCWLFAVGSSLFAVGTAPGFTAVAGSGATNALCFVGSWFFTTAAWMQLRLSERGTAWWSSAIQFAGTILFNVSTGASVWAHTVHGERRYVWAPDATGSLAFLISGVLGVIVVGLWAPRSVDWQAEWINLVGCIAFGVSAVAAFVTKAGTTEDIGLANLGTFVGALCFLVAALLILPGRRGLRPRPAPPSSTAPGPHRR
;
A
#
# COMPACT_ATOMS: atom_id res chain seq x y z
N MET A 1 -4.15 -12.86 -19.96
CA MET A 1 -2.82 -12.19 -20.03
C MET A 1 -2.89 -10.73 -19.56
N ALA A 2 -3.91 -9.97 -20.00
CA ALA A 2 -4.11 -8.59 -19.53
C ALA A 2 -4.25 -8.48 -18.00
N ASP A 3 -5.08 -9.32 -17.36
CA ASP A 3 -5.29 -9.24 -15.90
C ASP A 3 -4.02 -9.51 -15.09
N ILE A 4 -3.21 -10.49 -15.50
CA ILE A 4 -1.92 -10.79 -14.87
C ILE A 4 -0.94 -9.61 -15.04
N ALA A 5 -0.91 -9.00 -16.23
CA ALA A 5 -0.06 -7.84 -16.47
C ALA A 5 -0.50 -6.65 -15.60
N THR A 6 -1.80 -6.48 -15.41
CA THR A 6 -2.39 -5.41 -14.60
C THR A 6 -2.15 -5.62 -13.11
N LEU A 7 -2.35 -6.84 -12.59
CA LEU A 7 -2.03 -7.20 -11.21
C LEU A 7 -0.55 -7.02 -10.91
N ARG A 8 0.33 -7.49 -11.79
CA ARG A 8 1.79 -7.31 -11.65
C ARG A 8 2.18 -5.84 -11.59
N ARG A 9 1.54 -4.97 -12.38
CA ARG A 9 1.76 -3.53 -12.32
C ARG A 9 1.33 -2.94 -10.98
N GLN A 10 0.15 -3.31 -10.47
CA GLN A 10 -0.31 -2.88 -9.15
C GLN A 10 0.69 -3.26 -8.05
N CYS A 11 1.12 -4.52 -8.00
CA CYS A 11 2.10 -4.99 -7.01
C CYS A 11 3.42 -4.21 -7.08
N TRP A 12 3.93 -3.92 -8.28
CA TRP A 12 5.16 -3.12 -8.42
C TRP A 12 4.97 -1.67 -7.99
N LEU A 13 3.85 -1.04 -8.30
CA LEU A 13 3.55 0.31 -7.83
C LEU A 13 3.51 0.35 -6.30
N PHE A 14 2.80 -0.58 -5.65
CA PHE A 14 2.80 -0.71 -4.19
C PHE A 14 4.21 -0.97 -3.64
N ALA A 15 4.99 -1.86 -4.25
CA ALA A 15 6.34 -2.18 -3.80
C ALA A 15 7.30 -0.99 -3.89
N VAL A 16 7.27 -0.24 -5.01
CA VAL A 16 8.11 0.96 -5.19
C VAL A 16 7.70 2.05 -4.20
N GLY A 17 6.40 2.35 -4.09
CA GLY A 17 5.88 3.32 -3.13
C GLY A 17 6.29 2.97 -1.70
N SER A 18 6.07 1.73 -1.28
CA SER A 18 6.44 1.23 0.05
C SER A 18 7.94 1.31 0.31
N SER A 19 8.77 1.00 -0.68
CA SER A 19 10.23 1.07 -0.54
C SER A 19 10.72 2.50 -0.30
N LEU A 20 10.14 3.48 -1.01
CA LEU A 20 10.49 4.90 -0.83
C LEU A 20 10.12 5.39 0.58
N PHE A 21 8.95 5.00 1.10
CA PHE A 21 8.55 5.29 2.47
C PHE A 21 9.47 4.63 3.50
N ALA A 22 9.77 3.35 3.30
CA ALA A 22 10.65 2.60 4.19
C ALA A 22 12.05 3.23 4.24
N VAL A 23 12.61 3.65 3.10
CA VAL A 23 13.90 4.33 3.08
C VAL A 23 13.81 5.71 3.75
N GLY A 24 12.82 6.53 3.40
CA GLY A 24 12.68 7.89 3.92
C GLY A 24 12.45 7.94 5.43
N THR A 25 11.80 6.93 6.00
CA THR A 25 11.48 6.87 7.43
C THR A 25 12.29 5.83 8.20
N ALA A 26 13.30 5.23 7.57
CA ALA A 26 14.19 4.28 8.23
C ALA A 26 14.83 4.94 9.48
N PRO A 27 14.98 4.19 10.59
CA PRO A 27 15.62 4.72 11.78
C PRO A 27 17.00 5.32 11.47
N GLY A 28 17.19 6.59 11.81
CA GLY A 28 18.43 7.34 11.53
C GLY A 28 18.51 8.03 10.17
N PHE A 29 17.63 7.73 9.20
CA PHE A 29 17.66 8.35 7.87
C PHE A 29 17.45 9.86 7.95
N THR A 30 16.41 10.31 8.66
CA THR A 30 16.12 11.75 8.83
C THR A 30 17.26 12.51 9.52
N ALA A 31 18.01 11.85 10.41
CA ALA A 31 19.16 12.46 11.08
C ALA A 31 20.37 12.67 10.13
N VAL A 32 20.52 11.81 9.12
CA VAL A 32 21.63 11.85 8.17
C VAL A 32 21.28 12.66 6.91
N ALA A 33 20.10 12.42 6.33
CA ALA A 33 19.66 13.00 5.06
C ALA A 33 18.75 14.23 5.23
N GLY A 34 18.27 14.51 6.44
CA GLY A 34 17.38 15.62 6.75
C GLY A 34 15.89 15.32 6.52
N SER A 35 15.04 16.18 7.10
CA SER A 35 13.58 16.13 6.96
C SER A 35 13.12 16.40 5.52
N GLY A 36 13.81 17.28 4.79
CA GLY A 36 13.49 17.55 3.39
C GLY A 36 13.60 16.31 2.50
N ALA A 37 14.66 15.51 2.65
CA ALA A 37 14.83 14.25 1.91
C ALA A 37 13.78 13.21 2.31
N THR A 38 13.45 13.12 3.60
CA THR A 38 12.38 12.26 4.13
C THR A 38 11.04 12.61 3.47
N ASN A 39 10.66 13.89 3.51
CA ASN A 39 9.40 14.39 2.95
C ASN A 39 9.33 14.19 1.44
N ALA A 40 10.43 14.41 0.71
CA ALA A 40 10.51 14.19 -0.72
C ALA A 40 10.32 12.71 -1.10
N LEU A 41 10.96 11.78 -0.39
CA LEU A 41 10.79 10.34 -0.62
C LEU A 41 9.35 9.89 -0.35
N CYS A 42 8.76 10.34 0.75
CA CYS A 42 7.36 10.06 1.08
C CYS A 42 6.40 10.64 0.03
N PHE A 43 6.64 11.87 -0.44
CA PHE A 43 5.83 12.49 -1.48
C PHE A 43 5.92 11.77 -2.82
N VAL A 44 7.13 11.40 -3.26
CA VAL A 44 7.30 10.61 -4.49
C VAL A 44 6.62 9.24 -4.33
N GLY A 45 6.80 8.60 -3.17
CA GLY A 45 6.18 7.31 -2.87
C GLY A 45 4.65 7.35 -2.91
N SER A 46 4.00 8.42 -2.46
CA SER A 46 2.54 8.51 -2.38
C SER A 46 1.88 8.54 -3.76
N TRP A 47 2.55 9.04 -4.79
CA TRP A 47 2.06 8.97 -6.17
C TRP A 47 1.98 7.53 -6.69
N PHE A 48 2.94 6.67 -6.31
CA PHE A 48 2.89 5.25 -6.66
C PHE A 48 1.70 4.56 -5.99
N PHE A 49 1.46 4.82 -4.70
CA PHE A 49 0.29 4.29 -3.98
C PHE A 49 -1.03 4.76 -4.61
N THR A 50 -1.16 6.05 -4.95
CA THR A 50 -2.37 6.57 -5.59
C THR A 50 -2.62 5.97 -6.95
N THR A 51 -1.56 5.78 -7.74
CA THR A 51 -1.68 5.15 -9.05
C THR A 51 -2.13 3.69 -8.90
N ALA A 52 -1.58 2.95 -7.92
CA ALA A 52 -1.97 1.57 -7.66
C ALA A 52 -3.42 1.44 -7.17
N ALA A 53 -3.82 2.29 -6.21
CA ALA A 53 -5.17 2.32 -5.67
C ALA A 53 -6.21 2.73 -6.73
N TRP A 54 -5.86 3.66 -7.62
CA TRP A 54 -6.69 4.01 -8.78
C TRP A 54 -6.90 2.80 -9.71
N MET A 55 -5.82 2.07 -10.02
CA MET A 55 -5.91 0.87 -10.83
C MET A 55 -6.81 -0.18 -10.18
N GLN A 56 -6.67 -0.42 -8.87
CA GLN A 56 -7.56 -1.31 -8.12
C GLN A 56 -9.02 -0.85 -8.21
N LEU A 57 -9.30 0.42 -7.92
CA LEU A 57 -10.65 0.98 -7.99
C LEU A 57 -11.32 0.81 -9.36
N ARG A 58 -10.54 0.95 -10.44
CA ARG A 58 -11.03 0.80 -11.82
C ARG A 58 -11.34 -0.65 -12.19
N LEU A 59 -10.74 -1.62 -11.50
CA LEU A 59 -10.85 -3.04 -11.81
C LEU A 59 -11.72 -3.80 -10.80
N SER A 60 -11.97 -3.22 -9.63
CA SER A 60 -12.84 -3.80 -8.61
C SER A 60 -14.28 -3.93 -9.10
N GLU A 61 -14.85 -5.12 -8.92
CA GLU A 61 -16.28 -5.35 -9.09
C GLU A 61 -17.09 -4.59 -8.05
N ARG A 62 -18.29 -4.13 -8.44
CA ARG A 62 -19.18 -3.37 -7.56
C ARG A 62 -19.56 -4.23 -6.34
N GLY A 63 -19.44 -3.64 -5.14
CA GLY A 63 -19.66 -4.33 -3.87
C GLY A 63 -18.61 -3.92 -2.83
N THR A 64 -18.36 -4.78 -1.87
CA THR A 64 -17.41 -4.53 -0.77
C THR A 64 -15.99 -4.28 -1.27
N ALA A 65 -15.53 -5.02 -2.29
CA ALA A 65 -14.22 -4.82 -2.90
C ALA A 65 -14.07 -3.43 -3.54
N TRP A 66 -15.11 -2.97 -4.25
CA TRP A 66 -15.14 -1.60 -4.79
C TRP A 66 -15.05 -0.55 -3.69
N TRP A 67 -15.85 -0.67 -2.62
CA TRP A 67 -15.80 0.27 -1.50
C TRP A 67 -14.45 0.25 -0.78
N SER A 68 -13.85 -0.92 -0.57
CA SER A 68 -12.49 -1.03 -0.01
C SER A 68 -11.49 -0.25 -0.87
N SER A 69 -11.47 -0.50 -2.19
CA SER A 69 -10.56 0.19 -3.11
C SER A 69 -10.85 1.69 -3.26
N ALA A 70 -12.12 2.11 -3.15
CA ALA A 70 -12.53 3.51 -3.23
C ALA A 70 -12.05 4.30 -2.01
N ILE A 71 -12.25 3.73 -0.82
CA ILE A 71 -11.78 4.30 0.44
C ILE A 71 -10.24 4.32 0.46
N GLN A 72 -9.59 3.25 0.00
CA GLN A 72 -8.14 3.23 -0.13
C GLN A 72 -7.64 4.36 -1.03
N PHE A 73 -8.25 4.50 -2.22
CA PHE A 73 -7.88 5.54 -3.18
C PHE A 73 -8.06 6.95 -2.58
N ALA A 74 -9.19 7.21 -1.91
CA ALA A 74 -9.41 8.47 -1.20
C ALA A 74 -8.34 8.71 -0.12
N GLY A 75 -7.97 7.66 0.63
CA GLY A 75 -6.88 7.69 1.60
C GLY A 75 -5.54 8.09 0.97
N THR A 76 -5.19 7.50 -0.18
CA THR A 76 -3.94 7.85 -0.88
C THR A 76 -3.92 9.29 -1.41
N ILE A 77 -5.08 9.85 -1.81
CA ILE A 77 -5.18 11.26 -2.23
C ILE A 77 -4.91 12.17 -1.03
N LEU A 78 -5.54 11.91 0.11
CA LEU A 78 -5.29 12.65 1.34
C LEU A 78 -3.82 12.55 1.74
N PHE A 79 -3.24 11.36 1.61
CA PHE A 79 -1.82 11.15 1.88
C PHE A 79 -0.90 11.95 0.95
N ASN A 80 -1.24 12.06 -0.34
CA ASN A 80 -0.54 12.94 -1.28
C ASN A 80 -0.66 14.42 -0.90
N VAL A 81 -1.82 14.86 -0.43
CA VAL A 81 -2.00 16.23 0.06
C VAL A 81 -1.13 16.47 1.29
N SER A 82 -1.10 15.52 2.24
CA SER A 82 -0.26 15.61 3.44
C SER A 82 1.23 15.67 3.10
N THR A 83 1.73 14.71 2.32
CA THR A 83 3.14 14.64 1.92
C THR A 83 3.54 15.82 1.04
N GLY A 84 2.65 16.29 0.14
CA GLY A 84 2.85 17.52 -0.61
C GLY A 84 3.00 18.71 0.34
N ALA A 85 2.06 18.90 1.26
CA ALA A 85 2.15 19.95 2.28
C ALA A 85 3.46 19.86 3.09
N SER A 86 3.95 18.65 3.39
CA SER A 86 5.21 18.45 4.11
C SER A 86 6.46 18.91 3.33
N VAL A 87 6.42 18.90 1.99
CA VAL A 87 7.50 19.41 1.14
C VAL A 87 7.51 20.94 1.08
N TRP A 88 6.33 21.58 1.18
CA TRP A 88 6.18 23.04 1.11
C TRP A 88 6.08 23.75 2.47
N ALA A 89 5.89 23.03 3.57
CA ALA A 89 5.73 23.65 4.89
C ALA A 89 7.04 24.30 5.37
N HIS A 90 7.01 25.62 5.57
CA HIS A 90 8.07 26.45 6.12
C HIS A 90 7.88 26.69 7.63
N THR A 91 8.11 25.68 8.47
CA THR A 91 8.27 25.78 9.95
C THR A 91 7.15 26.43 10.80
N VAL A 92 6.11 27.03 10.22
CA VAL A 92 5.05 27.70 10.99
C VAL A 92 4.12 26.65 11.60
N HIS A 93 3.82 26.74 12.91
CA HIS A 93 2.93 25.79 13.60
C HIS A 93 1.53 25.65 12.96
N GLY A 94 1.05 26.70 12.28
CA GLY A 94 -0.19 26.64 11.48
C GLY A 94 -0.09 25.71 10.27
N GLU A 95 1.07 25.64 9.61
CA GLU A 95 1.32 24.78 8.44
C GLU A 95 1.36 23.29 8.82
N ARG A 96 1.87 22.97 10.02
CA ARG A 96 1.92 21.58 10.51
C ARG A 96 0.53 20.95 10.67
N ARG A 97 -0.51 21.73 10.98
CA ARG A 97 -1.90 21.23 11.02
C ARG A 97 -2.40 20.79 9.64
N TYR A 98 -1.97 21.46 8.58
CA TYR A 98 -2.32 21.11 7.20
C TYR A 98 -1.58 19.86 6.71
N VAL A 99 -0.46 19.49 7.35
CA VAL A 99 0.22 18.20 7.12
C VAL A 99 -0.48 17.08 7.88
N TRP A 100 -0.77 17.30 9.17
CA TRP A 100 -1.29 16.25 10.05
C TRP A 100 -2.76 15.86 9.78
N ALA A 101 -3.66 16.82 9.56
CA ALA A 101 -5.08 16.51 9.37
C ALA A 101 -5.35 15.56 8.18
N PRO A 102 -4.77 15.77 6.98
CA PRO A 102 -4.93 14.83 5.89
C PRO A 102 -4.20 13.50 6.12
N ASP A 103 -3.07 13.48 6.84
CA ASP A 103 -2.37 12.24 7.23
C ASP A 103 -3.23 11.34 8.13
N ALA A 104 -3.79 11.91 9.21
CA ALA A 104 -4.67 11.20 10.13
C ALA A 104 -5.95 10.71 9.45
N THR A 105 -6.54 11.53 8.58
CA THR A 105 -7.75 11.16 7.83
C THR A 105 -7.44 10.07 6.80
N GLY A 106 -6.30 10.16 6.11
CA GLY A 106 -5.83 9.14 5.17
C GLY A 106 -5.56 7.79 5.85
N SER A 107 -4.92 7.82 7.03
CA SER A 107 -4.66 6.62 7.85
C SER A 107 -5.94 5.95 8.32
N LEU A 108 -6.95 6.72 8.72
CA LEU A 108 -8.28 6.19 9.04
C LEU A 108 -8.94 5.54 7.82
N ALA A 109 -8.84 6.17 6.65
CA ALA A 109 -9.35 5.59 5.41
C ALA A 109 -8.66 4.26 5.09
N PHE A 110 -7.32 4.17 5.23
CA PHE A 110 -6.60 2.91 5.04
C PHE A 110 -7.05 1.82 6.02
N LEU A 111 -7.29 2.16 7.28
CA LEU A 111 -7.79 1.20 8.27
C LEU A 111 -9.17 0.66 7.89
N ILE A 112 -10.11 1.54 7.51
CA ILE A 112 -11.45 1.14 7.06
C ILE A 112 -11.35 0.26 5.81
N SER A 113 -10.53 0.66 4.84
CA SER A 113 -10.27 -0.11 3.63
C SER A 113 -9.73 -1.51 3.92
N GLY A 114 -8.75 -1.63 4.82
CA GLY A 114 -8.17 -2.91 5.22
C GLY A 114 -9.17 -3.82 5.94
N VAL A 115 -10.05 -3.26 6.79
CA VAL A 115 -11.13 -4.05 7.41
C VAL A 115 -12.09 -4.59 6.34
N LEU A 116 -12.47 -3.76 5.36
CA LEU A 116 -13.28 -4.21 4.23
C LEU A 116 -12.55 -5.27 3.38
N GLY A 117 -11.23 -5.13 3.20
CA GLY A 117 -10.39 -6.11 2.52
C GLY A 117 -10.40 -7.46 3.24
N VAL A 118 -10.22 -7.48 4.56
CA VAL A 118 -10.33 -8.70 5.39
C VAL A 118 -11.71 -9.35 5.26
N ILE A 119 -12.78 -8.55 5.20
CA ILE A 119 -14.14 -9.07 4.95
C ILE A 119 -14.23 -9.74 3.57
N VAL A 120 -13.60 -9.17 2.53
CA VAL A 120 -13.60 -9.72 1.17
C VAL A 120 -12.84 -11.05 1.09
N VAL A 121 -11.67 -11.17 1.72
CA VAL A 121 -10.88 -12.42 1.73
C VAL A 121 -11.41 -13.48 2.70
N GLY A 122 -12.35 -13.09 3.57
CA GLY A 122 -12.98 -13.95 4.57
C GLY A 122 -12.20 -14.05 5.88
N LEU A 123 -12.92 -14.43 6.95
CA LEU A 123 -12.37 -14.43 8.32
C LEU A 123 -11.25 -15.44 8.55
N TRP A 124 -11.25 -16.57 7.83
CA TRP A 124 -10.30 -17.65 8.09
C TRP A 124 -9.92 -18.42 6.83
N ALA A 125 -8.79 -18.04 6.23
CA ALA A 125 -8.17 -18.78 5.14
C ALA A 125 -6.62 -18.70 5.22
N PRO A 126 -5.99 -19.17 6.32
CA PRO A 126 -4.57 -18.92 6.60
C PRO A 126 -3.59 -19.50 5.57
N ARG A 127 -4.06 -20.42 4.71
CA ARG A 127 -3.27 -20.99 3.59
C ARG A 127 -3.37 -20.17 2.30
N SER A 128 -4.31 -19.24 2.20
CA SER A 128 -4.46 -18.36 1.05
C SER A 128 -3.43 -17.22 1.11
N VAL A 129 -2.78 -16.94 -0.02
CA VAL A 129 -1.85 -15.81 -0.13
C VAL A 129 -2.59 -14.48 -0.03
N ASP A 130 -3.77 -14.40 -0.62
CA ASP A 130 -4.59 -13.17 -0.59
C ASP A 130 -5.00 -12.85 0.85
N TRP A 131 -5.35 -13.89 1.64
CA TRP A 131 -5.65 -13.74 3.06
C TRP A 131 -4.42 -13.27 3.85
N GLN A 132 -3.25 -13.89 3.65
CA GLN A 132 -2.02 -13.50 4.35
C GLN A 132 -1.62 -12.06 4.01
N ALA A 133 -1.66 -11.71 2.73
CA ALA A 133 -1.30 -10.38 2.26
C ALA A 133 -2.25 -9.30 2.80
N GLU A 134 -3.54 -9.58 2.85
CA GLU A 134 -4.54 -8.62 3.35
C GLU A 134 -4.40 -8.38 4.87
N TRP A 135 -4.14 -9.42 5.66
CA TRP A 135 -3.87 -9.26 7.09
C TRP A 135 -2.57 -8.50 7.35
N ILE A 136 -1.52 -8.77 6.57
CA ILE A 136 -0.27 -8.00 6.64
C ILE A 136 -0.51 -6.53 6.25
N ASN A 137 -1.33 -6.29 5.23
CA ASN A 137 -1.74 -4.95 4.82
C ASN A 137 -2.49 -4.23 5.96
N LEU A 138 -3.44 -4.89 6.64
CA LEU A 138 -4.15 -4.32 7.78
C LEU A 138 -3.21 -3.96 8.94
N VAL A 139 -2.24 -4.83 9.27
CA VAL A 139 -1.21 -4.53 10.28
C VAL A 139 -0.41 -3.29 9.87
N GLY A 140 -0.10 -3.15 8.58
CA GLY A 140 0.50 -1.95 8.03
C GLY A 140 -0.34 -0.70 8.26
N CYS A 141 -1.64 -0.76 7.97
CA CYS A 141 -2.57 0.36 8.22
C CYS A 141 -2.64 0.75 9.70
N ILE A 142 -2.59 -0.22 10.62
CA ILE A 142 -2.56 0.04 12.07
C ILE A 142 -1.27 0.76 12.47
N ALA A 143 -0.11 0.28 12.00
CA ALA A 143 1.18 0.91 12.29
C ALA A 143 1.25 2.36 11.77
N PHE A 144 0.68 2.59 10.58
CA PHE A 144 0.55 3.92 9.99
C PHE A 144 -0.42 4.82 10.77
N GLY A 145 -1.52 4.26 11.27
CA GLY A 145 -2.42 4.95 12.19
C GLY A 145 -1.75 5.35 13.51
N VAL A 146 -0.91 4.48 14.07
CA VAL A 146 -0.10 4.80 15.26
C VAL A 146 0.88 5.94 14.97
N SER A 147 1.50 5.94 13.79
CA SER A 147 2.35 7.05 13.33
C SER A 147 1.59 8.38 13.30
N ALA A 148 0.38 8.41 12.73
CA ALA A 148 -0.43 9.62 12.68
C ALA A 148 -0.80 10.13 14.09
N VAL A 149 -1.08 9.22 15.04
CA VAL A 149 -1.32 9.59 16.44
C VAL A 149 -0.05 10.14 17.10
N ALA A 150 1.12 9.53 16.85
CA ALA A 150 2.41 10.00 17.36
C ALA A 150 2.82 11.39 16.83
N ALA A 151 2.37 11.72 15.61
CA ALA A 151 2.56 13.04 15.00
C ALA A 151 1.56 14.11 15.49
N PHE A 152 0.61 13.77 16.37
CA PHE A 152 -0.44 14.70 16.81
C PHE A 152 0.07 15.78 17.76
N VAL A 153 0.00 17.04 17.32
CA VAL A 153 0.36 18.20 18.14
C VAL A 153 -0.84 18.69 18.95
N THR A 154 -0.81 18.57 20.28
CA THR A 154 -1.82 19.19 21.15
C THR A 154 -1.60 20.69 21.30
N LYS A 155 -2.67 21.46 21.55
CA LYS A 155 -2.59 22.90 21.88
C LYS A 155 -1.82 23.20 23.19
N ALA A 156 -1.53 22.18 23.99
CA ALA A 156 -0.91 22.30 25.31
C ALA A 156 0.62 22.12 25.31
N GLY A 157 1.25 21.88 24.16
CA GLY A 157 2.72 21.91 24.02
C GLY A 157 3.46 20.58 24.21
N THR A 158 2.75 19.46 24.37
CA THR A 158 3.31 18.09 24.40
C THR A 158 2.34 17.17 23.67
N THR A 159 2.69 16.36 22.66
CA THR A 159 3.97 15.74 22.28
C THR A 159 3.97 15.57 20.75
N GLU A 160 5.07 15.94 20.09
CA GLU A 160 5.39 15.46 18.74
C GLU A 160 6.51 14.43 18.93
N ASP A 161 6.19 13.14 18.85
CA ASP A 161 7.23 12.09 18.88
C ASP A 161 7.58 11.72 17.44
N ILE A 162 8.49 12.52 16.86
CA ILE A 162 8.99 12.34 15.49
C ILE A 162 9.60 10.93 15.31
N GLY A 163 10.25 10.41 16.36
CA GLY A 163 10.85 9.08 16.34
C GLY A 163 9.80 7.99 16.20
N LEU A 164 8.74 8.05 17.02
CA LEU A 164 7.63 7.11 16.98
C LEU A 164 6.80 7.24 15.69
N ALA A 165 6.61 8.46 15.18
CA ALA A 165 5.95 8.70 13.90
C ALA A 165 6.72 8.05 12.73
N ASN A 166 8.02 8.35 12.61
CA ASN A 166 8.86 7.74 11.59
C ASN A 166 8.90 6.21 11.72
N LEU A 167 8.99 5.68 12.94
CA LEU A 167 9.00 4.24 13.18
C LEU A 167 7.67 3.59 12.74
N GLY A 168 6.52 4.19 13.07
CA GLY A 168 5.22 3.67 12.65
C GLY A 168 5.06 3.69 11.12
N THR A 169 5.51 4.77 10.47
CA THR A 169 5.53 4.88 9.01
C THR A 169 6.44 3.82 8.39
N PHE A 170 7.64 3.62 8.96
CA PHE A 170 8.61 2.62 8.51
C PHE A 170 8.05 1.20 8.59
N VAL A 171 7.50 0.82 9.75
CA VAL A 171 6.89 -0.51 9.95
C VAL A 171 5.71 -0.70 9.01
N GLY A 172 4.83 0.30 8.88
CA GLY A 172 3.72 0.27 7.94
C GLY A 172 4.18 0.04 6.49
N ALA A 173 5.22 0.76 6.07
CA ALA A 173 5.80 0.62 4.75
C ALA A 173 6.38 -0.79 4.50
N LEU A 174 7.04 -1.39 5.48
CA LEU A 174 7.52 -2.77 5.38
C LEU A 174 6.35 -3.76 5.24
N CYS A 175 5.27 -3.58 5.99
CA CYS A 175 4.07 -4.40 5.86
C CYS A 175 3.48 -4.32 4.44
N PHE A 176 3.27 -3.10 3.92
CA PHE A 176 2.75 -2.90 2.56
C PHE A 176 3.67 -3.50 1.48
N LEU A 177 4.99 -3.38 1.66
CA LEU A 177 5.97 -4.00 0.78
C LEU A 177 5.84 -5.53 0.79
N VAL A 178 5.77 -6.14 1.96
CA VAL A 178 5.62 -7.61 2.09
C VAL A 178 4.32 -8.06 1.45
N ALA A 179 3.19 -7.40 1.72
CA ALA A 179 1.90 -7.72 1.12
C ALA A 179 1.95 -7.66 -0.42
N ALA A 180 2.54 -6.60 -0.98
CA ALA A 180 2.69 -6.44 -2.43
C ALA A 180 3.55 -7.53 -3.07
N LEU A 181 4.66 -7.90 -2.42
CA LEU A 181 5.59 -8.94 -2.90
C LEU A 181 5.01 -10.36 -2.76
N LEU A 182 4.11 -10.59 -1.81
CA LEU A 182 3.40 -11.86 -1.66
C LEU A 182 2.42 -12.10 -2.82
N ILE A 183 1.70 -11.07 -3.25
CA ILE A 183 0.70 -11.15 -4.34
C ILE A 183 1.37 -11.15 -5.73
N LEU A 184 2.61 -10.67 -5.85
CA LEU A 184 3.32 -10.48 -7.14
C LEU A 184 3.29 -11.76 -8.03
N PRO A 185 2.63 -11.71 -9.21
CA PRO A 185 2.57 -12.84 -10.13
C PRO A 185 3.95 -13.12 -10.74
N GLY A 186 4.60 -14.20 -10.32
CA GLY A 186 5.90 -14.61 -10.86
C GLY A 186 6.75 -15.51 -9.95
N ARG A 187 6.43 -15.61 -8.65
CA ARG A 187 7.12 -16.54 -7.72
C ARG A 187 6.58 -17.98 -7.76
N ARG A 188 5.42 -18.20 -8.38
CA ARG A 188 4.87 -19.53 -8.62
C ARG A 188 5.05 -19.87 -10.08
N GLY A 189 5.92 -20.85 -10.31
CA GLY A 189 6.46 -21.21 -11.61
C GLY A 189 5.39 -21.31 -12.69
N LEU A 190 5.83 -20.95 -13.90
CA LEU A 190 5.32 -21.51 -15.14
C LEU A 190 5.09 -23.02 -14.91
N ARG A 191 3.86 -23.45 -14.62
CA ARG A 191 3.49 -24.82 -14.89
C ARG A 191 3.54 -24.95 -16.41
N PRO A 192 4.36 -25.85 -16.97
CA PRO A 192 4.29 -26.16 -18.38
C PRO A 192 2.83 -26.49 -18.69
N ARG A 193 2.26 -25.80 -19.67
CA ARG A 193 0.93 -26.13 -20.20
C ARG A 193 0.97 -27.61 -20.61
N PRO A 194 0.00 -28.45 -20.19
CA PRO A 194 -0.05 -29.83 -20.66
C PRO A 194 0.03 -29.85 -22.18
N ALA A 195 0.94 -30.66 -22.72
CA ALA A 195 1.07 -30.81 -24.16
C ALA A 195 -0.31 -31.18 -24.74
N PRO A 196 -0.73 -30.57 -25.86
CA PRO A 196 -1.97 -30.99 -26.50
C PRO A 196 -1.88 -32.49 -26.81
N PRO A 197 -2.98 -33.25 -26.65
CA PRO A 197 -2.98 -34.67 -26.94
C PRO A 197 -2.51 -34.87 -28.38
N SER A 198 -1.52 -35.75 -28.57
CA SER A 198 -1.08 -36.16 -29.89
C SER A 198 -2.29 -36.71 -30.65
N SER A 199 -2.67 -36.05 -31.74
CA SER A 199 -3.69 -36.57 -32.64
C SER A 199 -3.16 -37.86 -33.27
N THR A 200 -3.44 -39.00 -32.65
CA THR A 200 -3.38 -40.28 -33.34
C THR A 200 -4.53 -40.28 -34.33
N ALA A 201 -4.25 -39.80 -35.54
CA ALA A 201 -5.14 -39.98 -36.68
C ALA A 201 -5.39 -41.49 -36.87
N PRO A 202 -6.64 -41.94 -37.04
CA PRO A 202 -6.89 -43.31 -37.45
C PRO A 202 -6.31 -43.50 -38.86
N GLY A 203 -5.36 -44.43 -39.00
CA GLY A 203 -4.78 -44.78 -40.30
C GLY A 203 -5.84 -45.31 -41.27
N PRO A 204 -5.73 -45.04 -42.59
CA PRO A 204 -6.71 -45.49 -43.55
C PRO A 204 -6.41 -46.94 -43.97
N HIS A 205 -7.22 -47.90 -43.52
CA HIS A 205 -7.30 -49.24 -44.13
C HIS A 205 -8.77 -49.64 -44.21
N ARG A 206 -9.39 -49.50 -45.39
CA ARG A 206 -9.39 -50.38 -46.59
C ARG A 206 -10.31 -51.60 -46.42
N ARG A 207 -11.46 -51.50 -47.12
CA ARG A 207 -12.33 -52.54 -47.73
C ARG A 207 -12.63 -53.80 -46.94
#